data_AF-A0A2M9K614-F1
#
_entry.id   AF-A0A2M9K614-F1
#
_cell.length_a   1.000
_cell.length_b   1.000
_cell.length_c   1.000
_cell.angle_alpha   90.00
_cell.angle_beta   90.00
_cell.angle_gamma   90.00
#
_symmetry.space_group_name_H-M   'P 1'
#
loop_
_entity.id
_entity.type
_entity.pdbx_description
1 polymer ?
#
loop_
_entity_poly.entity_id
_entity_poly.type
_entity_poly.pdbx_seq_one_letter_code
_entity_poly.pdbx_strand_id
1 'polypeptide(L)'
;MHRMTSTQARRMRRPVLQATIDAGARCTQADPDLFFRADGEPPATWQAQRAEAIRFCHGCPVRTACEELALRDGDGNSRVDDMVRGGRSGYELVGRRELQAQRLAAAIAADEASDQEWKELTGLAVELSDEARRTPTRSGGMPHQAELQRQQNQRIIKLAAKIAVVRAARRARTGWEVAA
;
A
#
# COMPACT_ATOMS: atom_id res chain seq x y z
N MET A 1 -4.36 -4.94 -26.26
CA MET A 1 -4.27 -4.42 -24.87
C MET A 1 -4.59 -5.53 -23.89
N HIS A 2 -3.60 -6.07 -23.18
CA HIS A 2 -3.84 -7.10 -22.16
C HIS A 2 -4.39 -6.44 -20.89
N ARG A 3 -5.66 -6.70 -20.59
CA ARG A 3 -6.32 -6.20 -19.38
C ARG A 3 -5.78 -7.00 -18.19
N MET A 4 -5.12 -6.32 -17.25
CA MET A 4 -4.59 -6.93 -16.03
C MET A 4 -5.73 -7.58 -15.24
N THR A 5 -5.54 -8.85 -14.83
CA THR A 5 -6.53 -9.58 -14.02
C THR A 5 -6.60 -9.03 -12.60
N SER A 6 -7.72 -9.17 -11.90
CA SER A 6 -7.90 -8.69 -10.52
C SER A 6 -6.89 -9.30 -9.54
N THR A 7 -6.46 -10.55 -9.78
CA THR A 7 -5.41 -11.22 -9.01
C THR A 7 -4.03 -10.61 -9.27
N GLN A 8 -3.70 -10.28 -10.53
CA GLN A 8 -2.47 -9.55 -10.85
C GLN A 8 -2.49 -8.16 -10.21
N ALA A 9 -3.62 -7.45 -10.25
CA ALA A 9 -3.78 -6.15 -9.61
C ALA A 9 -3.58 -6.23 -8.07
N ARG A 10 -4.08 -7.28 -7.41
CA ARG A 10 -3.89 -7.50 -5.96
C ARG A 10 -2.43 -7.80 -5.61
N ARG A 11 -1.74 -8.64 -6.38
CA ARG A 11 -0.32 -8.99 -6.16
C ARG A 11 0.60 -7.79 -6.35
N MET A 12 0.18 -6.83 -7.17
CA MET A 12 0.91 -5.60 -7.44
C MET A 12 0.52 -4.46 -6.49
N ARG A 13 -0.21 -4.68 -5.39
CA ARG A 13 -0.49 -3.61 -4.42
C ARG A 13 0.72 -3.30 -3.56
N ARG A 14 0.93 -2.04 -3.21
CA ARG A 14 2.08 -1.62 -2.38
C ARG A 14 2.27 -2.47 -1.10
N PRO A 15 1.24 -2.73 -0.27
CA PRO A 15 1.42 -3.55 0.94
C PRO A 15 1.78 -5.02 0.65
N VAL A 16 1.31 -5.56 -0.47
CA VAL A 16 1.62 -6.94 -0.88
C VAL A 16 3.06 -7.03 -1.39
N LEU A 17 3.52 -6.01 -2.13
CA LEU A 17 4.92 -5.89 -2.53
C LEU A 17 5.83 -5.80 -1.31
N GLN A 18 5.49 -4.94 -0.34
CA GLN A 18 6.24 -4.81 0.91
C GLN A 18 6.28 -6.14 1.68
N ALA A 19 5.13 -6.79 1.91
CA ALA A 19 5.10 -8.08 2.61
C ALA A 19 5.89 -9.18 1.88
N THR A 20 5.90 -9.16 0.54
CA THR A 20 6.72 -10.08 -0.26
C THR A 20 8.21 -9.82 -0.03
N ILE A 21 8.62 -8.55 0.00
CA ILE A 21 9.99 -8.14 0.26
C ILE A 21 10.39 -8.53 1.69
N ASP A 22 9.58 -8.20 2.69
CA ASP A 22 9.84 -8.52 4.10
C ASP A 22 10.03 -10.03 4.32
N ALA A 23 9.27 -10.85 3.61
CA ALA A 23 9.32 -12.31 3.72
C ALA A 23 10.47 -12.96 2.94
N GLY A 24 11.04 -12.31 1.92
CA GLY A 24 11.89 -12.97 0.92
C GLY A 24 13.14 -12.21 0.46
N ALA A 25 13.40 -11.01 0.98
CA ALA A 25 14.56 -10.23 0.61
C ALA A 25 15.85 -10.82 1.20
N ARG A 26 16.77 -11.23 0.31
CA ARG A 26 18.09 -11.74 0.71
C ARG A 26 18.97 -10.71 1.39
N CYS A 27 18.78 -9.42 1.10
CA CYS A 27 19.59 -8.35 1.67
C CYS A 27 19.33 -8.11 3.17
N THR A 28 18.32 -8.73 3.76
CA THR A 28 18.04 -8.66 5.22
C THR A 28 19.18 -9.21 6.08
N GLN A 29 20.03 -10.07 5.52
CA GLN A 29 21.20 -10.65 6.19
C GLN A 29 22.54 -10.09 5.65
N ALA A 30 22.48 -9.17 4.68
CA ALA A 30 23.66 -8.56 4.10
C ALA A 30 24.00 -7.26 4.84
N ASP A 31 25.23 -6.80 4.68
CA ASP A 31 25.65 -5.48 5.14
C ASP A 31 24.86 -4.40 4.38
N PRO A 32 24.11 -3.51 5.08
CA PRO A 32 23.40 -2.40 4.46
C PRO A 32 24.32 -1.50 3.64
N ASP A 33 25.58 -1.32 4.08
CA ASP A 33 26.52 -0.41 3.43
C ASP A 33 26.78 -0.84 1.99
N LEU A 34 26.72 -2.14 1.66
CA LEU A 34 26.84 -2.63 0.28
C LEU A 34 25.89 -1.91 -0.70
N PHE A 35 24.70 -1.50 -0.25
CA PHE A 35 23.66 -0.94 -1.11
C PHE A 35 23.64 0.59 -1.14
N PHE A 36 24.43 1.27 -0.31
CA PHE A 36 24.45 2.73 -0.20
C PHE A 36 25.87 3.27 -0.33
N ARG A 37 26.00 4.36 -1.06
CA ARG A 37 27.28 5.06 -1.18
C ARG A 37 27.60 5.78 0.11
N ALA A 38 28.82 5.62 0.61
CA ALA A 38 29.29 6.35 1.78
C ALA A 38 29.60 7.82 1.44
N ASP A 39 29.48 8.69 2.45
CA ASP A 39 29.85 10.10 2.32
C ASP A 39 31.33 10.25 1.93
N GLY A 40 31.59 11.04 0.89
CA GLY A 40 32.95 11.26 0.39
C GLY A 40 33.58 10.05 -0.33
N GLU A 41 32.84 8.97 -0.54
CA GLU A 41 33.35 7.79 -1.23
C GLU A 41 33.78 8.14 -2.67
N PRO A 42 34.99 7.76 -3.10
CA PRO A 42 35.43 8.00 -4.47
C PRO A 42 34.52 7.34 -5.49
N PRO A 43 34.21 7.99 -6.63
CA PRO A 43 33.31 7.43 -7.65
C PRO A 43 33.71 6.04 -8.15
N ALA A 44 35.00 5.76 -8.26
CA ALA A 44 35.51 4.45 -8.71
C ALA A 44 35.22 3.33 -7.70
N THR A 45 35.36 3.61 -6.40
CA THR A 45 35.02 2.67 -5.32
C THR A 45 33.54 2.37 -5.34
N TRP A 46 32.71 3.42 -5.38
CA TRP A 46 31.27 3.26 -5.47
C TRP A 46 30.85 2.50 -6.72
N GLN A 47 31.48 2.72 -7.87
CA GLN A 47 31.17 2.00 -9.10
C GLN A 47 31.39 0.49 -8.95
N ALA A 48 32.45 0.07 -8.26
CA ALA A 48 32.72 -1.34 -8.00
C ALA A 48 31.71 -1.95 -7.03
N GLN A 49 31.44 -1.25 -5.92
CA GLN A 49 30.47 -1.65 -4.90
C GLN A 49 29.04 -1.74 -5.46
N ARG A 50 28.61 -0.73 -6.22
CA ARG A 50 27.34 -0.71 -6.93
C ARG A 50 27.17 -1.92 -7.85
N ALA A 51 28.22 -2.28 -8.60
CA ALA A 51 28.18 -3.44 -9.47
C ALA A 51 28.02 -4.74 -8.67
N GLU A 52 28.63 -4.83 -7.49
CA GLU A 52 28.44 -5.94 -6.56
C GLU A 52 27.02 -6.00 -5.98
N ALA A 53 26.50 -4.87 -5.50
CA ALA A 53 25.12 -4.77 -5.00
C ALA A 53 24.09 -5.16 -6.06
N ILE A 54 24.28 -4.72 -7.31
CA ILE A 54 23.42 -5.11 -8.44
C ILE A 54 23.48 -6.62 -8.67
N ARG A 55 24.67 -7.24 -8.70
CA ARG A 55 24.82 -8.70 -8.81
C ARG A 55 24.12 -9.43 -7.66
N PHE A 56 24.26 -8.93 -6.43
CA PHE A 56 23.57 -9.48 -5.27
C PHE A 56 22.04 -9.46 -5.46
N CYS A 57 21.49 -8.32 -5.89
CA CYS A 57 20.07 -8.18 -6.17
C CYS A 57 19.58 -9.09 -7.30
N HIS A 58 20.41 -9.38 -8.31
CA HIS A 58 20.04 -10.31 -9.39
C HIS A 58 19.76 -11.73 -8.90
N GLY A 59 20.38 -12.16 -7.79
CA GLY A 59 20.09 -13.44 -7.14
C GLY A 59 18.85 -13.42 -6.24
N CYS A 60 18.26 -12.26 -5.98
CA CYS A 60 17.18 -12.12 -5.01
C CYS A 60 15.82 -12.56 -5.61
N PRO A 61 15.07 -13.50 -4.97
CA PRO A 61 13.81 -14.00 -5.52
C PRO A 61 12.72 -12.92 -5.59
N VAL A 62 12.82 -11.90 -4.74
CA VAL A 62 11.85 -10.79 -4.67
C VAL A 62 12.32 -9.55 -5.42
N ARG A 63 13.37 -9.65 -6.24
CA ARG A 63 13.97 -8.52 -6.98
C ARG A 63 12.93 -7.69 -7.72
N THR A 64 12.06 -8.34 -8.50
CA THR A 64 11.04 -7.64 -9.30
C THR A 64 10.01 -6.90 -8.44
N ALA A 65 9.63 -7.46 -7.29
CA ALA A 65 8.76 -6.78 -6.34
C ALA A 65 9.46 -5.57 -5.71
N CYS A 66 10.75 -5.72 -5.38
CA CYS A 66 11.60 -4.65 -4.85
C CYS A 66 11.81 -3.51 -5.86
N GLU A 67 12.07 -3.82 -7.13
CA GLU A 67 12.17 -2.83 -8.22
C GLU A 67 10.84 -2.09 -8.40
N GLU A 68 9.72 -2.79 -8.48
CA GLU A 68 8.40 -2.15 -8.59
C GLU A 68 8.11 -1.21 -7.43
N LEU A 69 8.42 -1.64 -6.19
CA LEU A 69 8.20 -0.82 -5.01
C LEU A 69 9.11 0.42 -5.01
N ALA A 70 10.39 0.27 -5.35
CA ALA A 70 11.34 1.38 -5.48
C ALA A 70 10.88 2.42 -6.51
N LEU A 71 10.34 1.96 -7.64
CA LEU A 71 9.82 2.86 -8.67
C LEU A 71 8.62 3.68 -8.17
N ARG A 72 7.72 3.07 -7.39
CA ARG A 72 6.54 3.72 -6.81
C ARG A 72 6.87 4.66 -5.65
N ASP A 73 7.82 4.27 -4.81
CA ASP A 73 8.22 5.04 -3.62
C ASP A 73 9.07 6.27 -3.98
N GLY A 74 9.57 6.37 -5.21
CA GLY A 74 10.33 7.54 -5.65
C GLY A 74 11.85 7.39 -5.53
N ASP A 75 12.35 6.21 -5.20
CA ASP A 75 13.77 5.93 -4.97
C ASP A 75 14.72 6.32 -6.11
N GLY A 76 15.96 6.66 -5.73
CA GLY A 76 16.98 7.15 -6.65
C GLY A 76 16.90 8.66 -6.86
N ASN A 77 17.99 9.23 -7.35
CA ASN A 77 18.17 10.66 -7.51
C ASN A 77 18.83 10.94 -8.87
N SER A 78 18.33 11.93 -9.60
CA SER A 78 18.84 12.27 -10.93
C SER A 78 20.19 12.97 -10.91
N ARG A 79 20.64 13.45 -9.74
CA ARG A 79 21.88 14.21 -9.55
C ARG A 79 22.97 13.43 -8.83
N VAL A 80 22.59 12.42 -8.07
CA VAL A 80 23.51 11.61 -7.26
C VAL A 80 23.10 10.15 -7.39
N ASP A 81 24.07 9.30 -7.72
CA ASP A 81 23.91 7.85 -7.63
C ASP A 81 24.55 7.39 -6.33
N ASP A 82 23.70 7.16 -5.34
CA ASP A 82 24.05 6.88 -3.95
C ASP A 82 23.43 5.58 -3.43
N MET A 83 22.69 4.85 -4.28
CA MET A 83 21.98 3.66 -3.81
C MET A 83 21.72 2.61 -4.90
N VAL A 84 21.50 1.37 -4.44
CA VAL A 84 21.00 0.26 -5.25
C VAL A 84 19.76 -0.33 -4.61
N ARG A 85 18.65 -0.40 -5.36
CA ARG A 85 17.42 -1.09 -4.94
C ARG A 85 16.81 -1.84 -6.12
N GLY A 86 16.29 -3.04 -5.87
CA GLY A 86 15.70 -3.88 -6.93
C GLY A 86 16.69 -4.30 -8.04
N GLY A 87 18.00 -4.22 -7.79
CA GLY A 87 19.03 -4.50 -8.81
C GLY A 87 19.19 -3.40 -9.85
N ARG A 88 18.89 -2.16 -9.47
CA ARG A 88 19.04 -0.94 -10.27
C ARG A 88 19.82 0.10 -9.47
N SER A 89 20.65 0.89 -10.12
CA SER A 89 21.22 2.10 -9.53
C SER A 89 20.17 3.21 -9.37
N GLY A 90 20.50 4.25 -8.59
CA GLY A 90 19.61 5.40 -8.42
C GLY A 90 19.26 6.07 -9.76
N TYR A 91 20.24 6.24 -10.65
CA TYR A 91 20.00 6.79 -11.98
C TYR A 91 19.12 5.88 -12.85
N GLU A 92 19.32 4.57 -12.80
CA GLU A 92 18.49 3.64 -13.58
C GLU A 92 17.03 3.63 -13.10
N LEU A 93 16.79 3.76 -11.79
CA LEU A 93 15.45 3.89 -11.22
C LEU A 93 14.75 5.15 -11.72
N VAL A 94 15.44 6.28 -11.75
CA VAL A 94 14.92 7.55 -12.31
C VAL A 94 14.54 7.36 -13.78
N GLY A 95 15.45 6.87 -14.62
CA GLY A 95 15.17 6.66 -16.04
C GLY A 95 14.02 5.67 -16.28
N ARG A 96 13.92 4.61 -15.48
CA ARG A 96 12.81 3.65 -15.53
C ARG A 96 11.48 4.27 -15.12
N ARG A 97 11.48 5.13 -14.10
CA ARG A 97 10.28 5.84 -13.66
C ARG A 97 9.75 6.77 -14.76
N GLU A 98 10.63 7.51 -15.43
CA GLU A 98 10.26 8.38 -16.55
C GLU A 98 9.64 7.56 -17.70
N LEU A 99 10.29 6.47 -18.11
CA LEU A 99 9.79 5.58 -19.16
C LEU A 99 8.44 4.93 -18.83
N GLN A 100 8.11 4.77 -17.55
CA GLN A 100 6.89 4.08 -17.08
C GLN A 100 5.94 5.02 -16.32
N ALA A 101 6.09 6.33 -16.47
CA ALA A 101 5.41 7.32 -15.62
C ALA A 101 3.89 7.12 -15.61
N GLN A 102 3.27 6.89 -16.77
CA GLN A 102 1.82 6.67 -16.87
C GLN A 102 1.37 5.39 -16.15
N ARG A 103 2.11 4.28 -16.29
CA ARG A 103 1.81 3.00 -15.64
C ARG A 103 1.94 3.13 -14.13
N LEU A 104 3.00 3.78 -13.66
CA LEU A 104 3.27 4.00 -12.25
C LEU A 104 2.23 4.93 -11.62
N ALA A 105 1.88 6.03 -12.29
CA ALA A 105 0.83 6.94 -11.83
C ALA A 105 -0.52 6.22 -11.66
N ALA A 106 -0.90 5.37 -12.63
CA ALA A 106 -2.11 4.57 -12.52
C ALA A 106 -2.05 3.56 -11.36
N ALA A 107 -0.89 2.94 -11.12
CA ALA A 107 -0.71 2.00 -10.03
C ALA A 107 -0.76 2.69 -8.65
N ILE A 108 -0.11 3.85 -8.51
CA ILE A 108 -0.13 4.67 -7.29
C ILE A 108 -1.55 5.16 -6.99
N ALA A 109 -2.25 5.71 -7.98
CA ALA A 109 -3.64 6.14 -7.81
C ALA A 109 -4.57 5.00 -7.39
N ALA A 110 -4.33 3.77 -7.89
CA ALA A 110 -5.09 2.60 -7.48
C ALA A 110 -4.79 2.15 -6.04
N ASP A 111 -3.54 2.28 -5.60
CA ASP A 111 -3.15 2.05 -4.20
C ASP A 111 -3.80 3.11 -3.29
N GLU A 112 -3.69 4.39 -3.61
CA GLU A 112 -4.29 5.50 -2.86
C GLU A 112 -5.82 5.38 -2.73
N ALA A 113 -6.50 5.04 -3.83
CA ALA A 113 -7.95 4.80 -3.81
C ALA A 113 -8.32 3.62 -2.88
N SER A 114 -7.50 2.56 -2.86
CA SER A 114 -7.71 1.42 -1.98
C SER A 114 -7.48 1.79 -0.50
N ASP A 115 -6.46 2.61 -0.21
CA ASP A 115 -6.16 3.08 1.13
C ASP A 115 -7.25 4.01 1.66
N GLN A 116 -7.76 4.91 0.81
CA GLN A 116 -8.88 5.79 1.16
C GLN A 116 -10.15 4.99 1.48
N GLU A 117 -10.46 3.98 0.67
CA GLU A 117 -11.59 3.08 0.92
C GLU A 117 -11.43 2.32 2.25
N TRP A 118 -10.22 1.84 2.56
CA TRP A 118 -9.95 1.15 3.81
C TRP A 118 -10.08 2.09 5.02
N LYS A 119 -9.58 3.33 4.91
CA LYS A 119 -9.74 4.36 5.94
C LYS A 119 -11.22 4.68 6.18
N GLU A 120 -12.02 4.82 5.12
CA GLU A 120 -13.46 5.03 5.22
C GLU A 120 -14.17 3.86 5.93
N LEU A 121 -13.90 2.62 5.51
CA LEU A 121 -14.47 1.43 6.13
C LEU A 121 -14.10 1.30 7.61
N THR A 122 -12.84 1.59 7.95
CA THR A 122 -12.34 1.53 9.32
C THR A 122 -13.00 2.62 10.17
N GLY A 123 -13.09 3.85 9.67
CA GLY A 123 -13.78 4.95 10.35
C GLY A 123 -15.25 4.63 10.62
N LEU A 124 -15.98 4.16 9.62
CA LEU A 124 -17.38 3.74 9.78
C LEU A 124 -17.54 2.58 10.77
N ALA A 125 -16.62 1.62 10.79
CA ALA A 125 -16.66 0.49 11.72
C ALA A 125 -16.39 0.92 13.17
N VAL A 126 -15.49 1.89 13.38
CA VAL A 126 -15.25 2.51 14.68
C VAL A 126 -16.49 3.29 15.14
N GLU A 127 -17.05 4.16 14.29
CA GLU A 127 -18.27 4.91 14.61
C GLU A 127 -19.44 3.98 14.98
N LEU A 128 -19.61 2.88 14.25
CA LEU A 128 -20.63 1.88 14.53
C LEU A 128 -20.39 1.20 15.89
N SER A 129 -19.15 0.85 16.19
CA SER A 129 -18.78 0.22 17.46
C SER A 129 -19.00 1.15 18.63
N ASP A 130 -18.64 2.43 18.49
CA ASP A 130 -18.84 3.45 19.52
C ASP A 130 -20.34 3.71 19.74
N GLU A 131 -21.12 3.89 18.67
CA GLU A 131 -22.56 4.10 18.79
C GLU A 131 -23.26 2.88 19.41
N ALA A 132 -22.83 1.66 19.09
CA ALA A 132 -23.39 0.45 19.70
C ALA A 132 -23.03 0.29 21.20
N ARG A 133 -21.87 0.81 21.62
CA ARG A 133 -21.44 0.78 23.03
C ARG A 133 -22.04 1.91 23.87
N ARG A 134 -22.51 2.99 23.24
CA ARG A 134 -23.17 4.08 23.97
C ARG A 134 -24.36 3.54 24.74
N THR A 135 -24.38 3.78 26.05
CA THR A 135 -25.57 3.51 26.86
C THR A 135 -26.36 4.82 26.96
N PRO A 136 -27.63 4.87 26.54
CA PRO A 136 -28.47 6.03 26.76
C PRO A 136 -28.51 6.35 28.26
N THR A 137 -28.23 7.60 28.63
CA THR A 137 -28.27 8.04 30.03
C THR A 137 -29.67 7.79 30.59
N ARG A 138 -29.76 7.19 31.79
CA ARG A 138 -31.04 6.90 32.49
C ARG A 138 -31.78 8.15 33.00
N SER A 139 -31.32 9.35 32.66
CA SER A 139 -31.92 10.62 33.06
C SER A 139 -33.14 10.94 32.19
N GLY A 140 -34.32 10.94 32.78
CA GLY A 140 -35.60 11.12 32.10
C GLY A 140 -36.43 9.83 32.12
N GLY A 141 -37.74 9.96 32.32
CA GLY A 141 -38.66 8.84 32.45
C GLY A 141 -38.69 7.90 31.23
N MET A 142 -39.37 6.75 31.38
CA MET A 142 -39.44 5.68 30.37
C MET A 142 -39.69 6.14 28.92
N PRO A 143 -40.59 7.11 28.63
CA PRO A 143 -40.82 7.56 27.26
C PRO A 143 -39.60 8.22 26.61
N HIS A 144 -38.81 8.96 27.40
CA HIS A 144 -37.59 9.61 26.92
C HIS A 144 -36.49 8.60 26.60
N GLN A 145 -36.36 7.55 27.43
CA GLN A 145 -35.41 6.46 27.19
C GLN A 145 -35.74 5.68 25.91
N ALA A 146 -37.02 5.38 25.66
CA ALA A 146 -37.46 4.71 24.43
C ALA A 146 -37.19 5.55 23.17
N GLU A 147 -37.28 6.87 23.27
CA GLU A 147 -36.92 7.78 22.17
C GLU A 147 -35.41 7.79 21.92
N LEU A 148 -34.57 7.89 22.96
CA LEU A 148 -33.11 7.83 22.83
C LEU A 148 -32.65 6.49 22.22
N GLN A 149 -33.25 5.37 22.63
CA GLN A 149 -32.96 4.06 22.06
C GLN A 149 -33.34 3.97 20.57
N ARG A 150 -34.49 4.54 20.17
CA ARG A 150 -34.90 4.58 18.77
C ARG A 150 -33.92 5.40 17.93
N GLN A 151 -33.48 6.55 18.42
CA GLN A 151 -32.50 7.39 17.73
C GLN A 151 -31.14 6.69 17.57
N GLN A 152 -30.68 6.01 18.62
CA GLN A 152 -29.46 5.21 18.58
C GLN A 152 -29.57 4.07 17.55
N ASN A 153 -30.66 3.29 17.59
CA ASN A 153 -30.90 2.21 16.63
C ASN A 153 -30.93 2.72 15.18
N GLN A 154 -31.55 3.87 14.94
CA GLN A 154 -31.54 4.50 13.62
C GLN A 154 -30.13 4.90 13.15
N ARG A 155 -29.27 5.38 14.05
CA ARG A 155 -27.87 5.71 13.73
C ARG A 155 -27.06 4.46 13.40
N ILE A 156 -27.22 3.40 14.19
CA ILE A 156 -26.60 2.08 13.95
C ILE A 156 -27.00 1.54 12.57
N ILE A 157 -28.29 1.57 12.23
CA ILE A 157 -28.79 1.13 10.91
C ILE A 157 -28.16 1.97 9.78
N LYS A 158 -28.10 3.30 9.93
CA LYS A 158 -27.49 4.18 8.93
C LYS A 158 -25.99 3.88 8.74
N LEU A 159 -25.24 3.67 9.81
CA LEU A 159 -23.81 3.33 9.73
C LEU A 159 -23.59 1.96 9.08
N ALA A 160 -24.37 0.95 9.45
CA ALA A 160 -24.33 -0.37 8.83
C ALA A 160 -24.65 -0.31 7.33
N ALA A 161 -25.64 0.50 6.92
CA ALA A 161 -25.97 0.71 5.51
C ALA A 161 -24.82 1.36 4.74
N LYS A 162 -24.15 2.37 5.30
CA LYS A 162 -22.96 2.99 4.67
C LYS A 162 -21.84 1.96 4.46
N ILE A 163 -21.53 1.16 5.47
CA ILE A 163 -20.52 0.09 5.36
C ILE A 163 -20.90 -0.90 4.25
N ALA A 164 -22.17 -1.29 4.16
CA ALA A 164 -22.66 -2.21 3.13
C ALA A 164 -22.49 -1.62 1.71
N VAL A 165 -22.78 -0.32 1.51
CA VAL A 165 -22.58 0.38 0.24
C VAL A 165 -21.11 0.36 -0.19
N VAL A 166 -20.20 0.74 0.70
CA VAL A 166 -18.75 0.76 0.39
C VAL A 166 -18.26 -0.65 0.04
N ARG A 167 -18.67 -1.67 0.81
CA ARG A 167 -18.32 -3.07 0.53
C ARG A 167 -18.92 -3.59 -0.78
N ALA A 168 -20.15 -3.20 -1.13
CA ALA A 168 -20.78 -3.57 -2.40
C ALA A 168 -20.01 -2.96 -3.57
N ALA A 169 -19.72 -1.66 -3.53
CA ALA A 169 -18.94 -0.97 -4.56
C ALA A 169 -17.54 -1.59 -4.74
N ARG A 170 -16.90 -2.02 -3.64
CA ARG A 170 -15.64 -2.76 -3.69
C ARG A 170 -15.76 -4.10 -4.41
N ARG A 171 -16.79 -4.89 -4.09
CA ARG A 171 -17.03 -6.20 -4.71
C ARG A 171 -17.27 -6.04 -6.21
N ALA A 172 -18.07 -5.05 -6.60
CA ALA A 172 -18.31 -4.66 -8.00
C ALA A 172 -17.00 -4.40 -8.75
N ARG A 173 -16.18 -3.47 -8.26
CA ARG A 173 -14.89 -3.11 -8.88
C ARG A 173 -13.91 -4.26 -9.00
N THR A 174 -13.95 -5.20 -8.05
CA THR A 174 -12.99 -6.32 -8.01
C THR A 174 -13.48 -7.58 -8.69
N GLY A 175 -14.70 -7.57 -9.26
CA GLY A 175 -15.29 -8.70 -9.98
C GLY A 175 -15.82 -9.82 -9.08
N TRP A 176 -16.22 -9.50 -7.84
CA TRP A 176 -16.75 -10.46 -6.85
C TRP A 176 -18.29 -10.54 -6.83
N GLU A 177 -18.97 -9.98 -7.84
CA GLU A 177 -20.44 -9.96 -7.89
C GLU A 177 -21.07 -11.32 -8.24
N VAL A 178 -20.30 -12.27 -8.79
CA VAL A 178 -20.84 -13.55 -9.32
C VAL A 178 -20.90 -14.67 -8.26
N ALA A 179 -20.58 -14.39 -7.00
CA ALA A 179 -20.64 -15.38 -5.92
C ALA A 179 -21.58 -14.89 -4.80
N ALA A 180 -22.88 -14.89 -5.08
CA ALA A 180 -23.95 -14.83 -4.10
C ALA A 180 -25.16 -15.58 -4.63
#